data_AF-A0A7W0PFG4-F1
#
_entry.id   AF-A0A7W0PFG4-F1
#
_cell.length_a   1.000
_cell.length_b   1.000
_cell.length_c   1.000
_cell.angle_alpha   90.00
_cell.angle_beta   90.00
_cell.angle_gamma   90.00
#
_symmetry.space_group_name_H-M   'P 1'
#
loop_
_entity.id
_entity.type
_entity.pdbx_description
1 polymer ?
#
loop_
_entity_poly.entity_id
_entity_poly.type
_entity_poly.pdbx_seq_one_letter_code
_entity_poly.pdbx_strand_id
1 'polypeptide(L)'
;MAAHTGFEDLRLDTDPVTLREIVADPTPLREILVAVQEALGESADEDRAERSRLYGQRCVLLRLLGDLDGALTAARLSLRYSGDDPSLVTIAGIRLANVHQWRAEYGVADGIYAQALEGAPDGYRSFACLHAGKSRYEQGDADAAIRHFENAVRLRSSGPADLLAAAEQALEAAHRLKSDTDLSEL
;
A
#
# COMPACT_ATOMS: atom_id res chain seq x y z
N MET A 1 -16.67 -14.37 13.27
CA MET A 1 -16.19 -14.75 11.92
C MET A 1 -15.87 -13.46 11.21
N ALA A 2 -14.72 -13.35 10.53
CA ALA A 2 -14.42 -12.17 9.72
C ALA A 2 -15.43 -12.04 8.58
N ALA A 3 -15.86 -10.81 8.26
CA ALA A 3 -16.80 -10.58 7.17
C ALA A 3 -16.12 -10.87 5.83
N HIS A 4 -16.72 -11.72 5.00
CA HIS A 4 -16.23 -11.92 3.64
C HIS A 4 -16.82 -10.82 2.75
N THR A 5 -15.98 -9.85 2.37
CA THR A 5 -16.41 -8.64 1.67
C THR A 5 -16.17 -8.72 0.15
N GLY A 6 -15.54 -9.80 -0.32
CA GLY A 6 -15.05 -9.93 -1.71
C GLY A 6 -13.77 -9.14 -1.97
N PHE A 7 -13.24 -8.42 -0.97
CA PHE A 7 -11.98 -7.70 -1.08
C PHE A 7 -10.80 -8.65 -1.32
N GLU A 8 -10.85 -9.85 -0.75
CA GLU A 8 -9.79 -10.86 -0.87
C GLU A 8 -9.62 -11.38 -2.30
N ASP A 9 -10.67 -11.27 -3.13
CA ASP A 9 -10.68 -11.73 -4.51
C ASP A 9 -10.23 -10.65 -5.51
N LEU A 10 -9.96 -9.43 -5.03
CA LEU A 10 -9.55 -8.32 -5.86
C LEU A 10 -8.21 -8.60 -6.55
N ARG A 11 -8.22 -8.56 -7.88
CA ARG A 11 -7.02 -8.63 -8.72
C ARG A 11 -6.78 -7.25 -9.33
N LEU A 12 -5.60 -6.70 -9.09
CA LEU A 12 -5.20 -5.39 -9.57
C LEU A 12 -4.01 -5.55 -10.50
N ASP A 13 -4.08 -4.87 -11.64
CA ASP A 13 -2.92 -4.69 -12.50
C ASP A 13 -2.07 -3.52 -11.97
N THR A 14 -0.81 -3.46 -12.41
CA THR A 14 0.11 -2.37 -12.06
C THR A 14 0.46 -1.60 -13.32
N ASP A 15 0.31 -0.29 -13.29
CA ASP A 15 0.73 0.61 -14.36
C ASP A 15 2.26 0.50 -14.53
N PRO A 16 2.76 0.19 -15.74
CA PRO A 16 4.19 -0.05 -15.96
C PRO A 16 5.05 1.22 -15.90
N VAL A 17 4.44 2.41 -15.93
CA VAL A 17 5.13 3.71 -15.92
C VAL A 17 5.12 4.34 -14.54
N THR A 18 4.04 4.20 -13.77
CA THR A 18 3.89 4.83 -12.46
C THR A 18 4.02 3.84 -11.30
N LEU A 19 3.97 2.53 -11.58
CA LEU A 19 3.91 1.45 -10.60
C LEU A 19 2.70 1.49 -9.65
N ARG A 20 1.72 2.35 -9.95
CA ARG A 20 0.43 2.42 -9.25
C ARG A 20 -0.46 1.25 -9.64
N GLU A 21 -1.27 0.81 -8.69
CA GLU A 21 -2.35 -0.12 -9.01
C GLU A 21 -3.37 0.56 -9.95
N ILE A 22 -3.81 -0.15 -10.97
CA ILE A 22 -4.82 0.32 -11.94
C ILE A 22 -6.07 -0.55 -11.90
N VAL A 23 -7.20 0.09 -12.20
CA VAL A 23 -8.52 -0.53 -12.20
C VAL A 23 -9.15 -0.32 -13.57
N ALA A 24 -9.28 -1.39 -14.34
CA ALA A 24 -9.91 -1.34 -15.66
C ALA A 24 -11.43 -1.14 -15.57
N ASP A 25 -12.09 -1.85 -14.64
CA ASP A 25 -13.52 -1.69 -14.34
C ASP A 25 -13.71 -1.38 -12.84
N PRO A 26 -14.17 -0.17 -12.48
CA PRO A 26 -14.40 0.20 -11.09
C PRO A 26 -15.72 -0.35 -10.52
N THR A 27 -16.56 -1.02 -11.32
CA THR A 27 -17.87 -1.52 -10.88
C THR A 27 -17.75 -2.51 -9.71
N PRO A 28 -16.91 -3.57 -9.79
CA PRO A 28 -16.74 -4.51 -8.68
C PRO A 28 -16.22 -3.85 -7.41
N LEU A 29 -15.37 -2.82 -7.54
CA LEU A 29 -14.84 -2.08 -6.39
C LEU A 29 -15.94 -1.35 -5.61
N ARG A 30 -16.96 -0.83 -6.31
CA ARG A 30 -18.09 -0.17 -5.66
C ARG A 30 -18.97 -1.16 -4.90
N GLU A 31 -19.17 -2.37 -5.45
CA GLU A 31 -19.91 -3.44 -4.79
C GLU A 31 -19.18 -3.91 -3.53
N ILE A 32 -17.86 -4.16 -3.62
CA ILE A 32 -17.02 -4.50 -2.46
C ILE A 32 -17.05 -3.36 -1.43
N LEU A 33 -17.02 -2.10 -1.86
CA LEU A 33 -17.07 -0.96 -0.95
C LEU A 33 -18.39 -0.91 -0.15
N VAL A 34 -19.51 -1.25 -0.78
CA VAL A 34 -20.81 -1.38 -0.10
C VAL A 34 -20.74 -2.50 0.94
N ALA A 35 -20.26 -3.69 0.56
CA ALA A 35 -20.13 -4.83 1.48
C ALA A 35 -19.20 -4.52 2.67
N VAL A 36 -18.07 -3.84 2.44
CA VAL A 36 -17.17 -3.37 3.50
C VAL A 36 -17.89 -2.37 4.42
N GLN A 37 -18.74 -1.50 3.88
CA GLN A 37 -19.48 -0.53 4.68
C GLN A 37 -20.59 -1.19 5.53
N GLU A 38 -21.27 -2.20 5.00
CA GLU A 38 -22.24 -3.01 5.74
C GLU A 38 -21.54 -3.76 6.88
N ALA A 39 -20.42 -4.44 6.59
CA ALA A 39 -19.61 -5.13 7.58
C ALA A 39 -19.09 -4.19 8.70
N LEU A 40 -18.74 -2.94 8.36
CA LEU A 40 -18.38 -1.92 9.35
C LEU A 40 -19.55 -1.51 10.26
N GLY A 41 -20.77 -1.53 9.74
CA GLY A 41 -21.99 -1.25 10.49
C GLY A 41 -22.39 -2.39 11.43
N GLU A 42 -22.08 -3.63 11.05
CA GLU A 42 -22.34 -4.83 11.86
C GLU A 42 -21.22 -5.13 12.87
N SER A 43 -19.99 -4.65 12.60
CA SER A 43 -18.84 -4.84 13.46
C SER A 43 -18.98 -4.09 14.79
N ALA A 44 -18.91 -4.84 15.90
CA ALA A 44 -18.91 -4.26 17.24
C ALA A 44 -17.70 -3.35 17.48
N ASP A 45 -17.90 -2.25 18.19
CA ASP A 45 -16.84 -1.26 18.47
C ASP A 45 -15.64 -1.85 19.22
N GLU A 46 -15.87 -2.89 20.02
CA GLU A 46 -14.84 -3.61 20.77
C GLU A 46 -13.97 -4.53 19.91
N ASP A 47 -14.43 -4.93 18.72
CA ASP A 47 -13.63 -5.70 17.77
C ASP A 47 -12.69 -4.79 16.96
N ARG A 48 -11.73 -4.20 17.68
CA ARG A 48 -10.79 -3.23 17.11
C ARG A 48 -9.98 -3.83 15.96
N ALA A 49 -9.60 -5.09 16.04
CA ALA A 49 -8.81 -5.74 15.00
C ALA A 49 -9.61 -5.87 13.69
N GLU A 50 -10.88 -6.28 13.76
CA GLU A 50 -11.75 -6.36 12.57
C GLU A 50 -12.00 -4.97 11.98
N ARG A 51 -12.30 -3.97 12.82
CA ARG A 51 -12.48 -2.58 12.37
C ARG A 51 -11.24 -2.04 11.70
N SER A 52 -10.06 -2.33 12.24
CA SER A 52 -8.77 -1.97 11.62
C SER A 52 -8.66 -2.53 10.21
N ARG A 53 -9.01 -3.81 10.01
CA ARG A 53 -8.95 -4.47 8.70
C ARG A 53 -9.96 -3.87 7.72
N LEU A 54 -11.23 -3.73 8.13
CA LEU A 54 -12.31 -3.21 7.30
C LEU A 54 -12.06 -1.76 6.87
N TYR A 55 -11.63 -0.88 7.78
CA TYR A 55 -11.24 0.48 7.41
C TYR A 55 -10.03 0.51 6.47
N GLY A 56 -9.11 -0.44 6.64
CA GLY A 56 -7.99 -0.58 5.73
C GLY A 56 -8.43 -1.05 4.33
N GLN A 57 -9.40 -1.95 4.22
CA GLN A 57 -10.00 -2.35 2.94
C GLN A 57 -10.70 -1.16 2.27
N ARG A 58 -11.53 -0.43 3.05
CA ARG A 58 -12.19 0.81 2.61
C ARG A 58 -11.19 1.84 2.09
N CYS A 59 -10.07 2.04 2.78
CA CYS A 59 -9.00 2.92 2.33
C CYS A 59 -8.48 2.55 0.94
N VAL A 60 -8.21 1.27 0.69
CA VAL A 60 -7.71 0.80 -0.60
C VAL A 60 -8.75 1.05 -1.70
N LEU A 61 -10.01 0.68 -1.46
CA LEU A 61 -11.09 0.85 -2.44
C LEU A 61 -11.33 2.32 -2.78
N LEU A 62 -11.40 3.21 -1.78
CA LEU A 62 -11.60 4.64 -2.02
C LEU A 62 -10.43 5.27 -2.77
N ARG A 63 -9.19 4.88 -2.44
CA ARG A 63 -7.99 5.32 -3.17
C ARG A 63 -8.06 4.92 -4.64
N LEU A 64 -8.40 3.66 -4.91
CA LEU A 64 -8.54 3.12 -6.26
C LEU A 64 -9.70 3.75 -7.05
N LEU A 65 -10.77 4.16 -6.36
CA LEU A 65 -11.90 4.92 -6.92
C LEU A 65 -11.61 6.42 -7.09
N GLY A 66 -10.44 6.90 -6.67
CA GLY A 66 -10.02 8.29 -6.75
C GLY A 66 -10.51 9.20 -5.62
N ASP A 67 -11.26 8.68 -4.64
CA ASP A 67 -11.66 9.43 -3.45
C ASP A 67 -10.55 9.42 -2.40
N LEU A 68 -9.55 10.30 -2.60
CA LEU A 68 -8.35 10.35 -1.75
C LEU A 68 -8.63 10.93 -0.35
N ASP A 69 -9.65 11.77 -0.18
CA ASP A 69 -10.02 12.31 1.13
C ASP A 69 -10.79 11.27 1.98
N GLY A 70 -11.70 10.53 1.34
CA GLY A 70 -12.34 9.37 1.95
C GLY A 70 -11.32 8.29 2.30
N ALA A 71 -10.37 8.01 1.41
CA ALA A 71 -9.28 7.07 1.65
C ALA A 71 -8.42 7.49 2.84
N LEU A 72 -8.06 8.78 2.94
CA LEU A 72 -7.28 9.32 4.06
C LEU A 72 -8.01 9.14 5.39
N THR A 73 -9.31 9.43 5.42
CA THR A 73 -10.16 9.24 6.60
C THR A 73 -10.18 7.78 7.02
N ALA A 74 -10.39 6.86 6.08
CA ALA A 74 -10.41 5.43 6.33
C ALA A 74 -9.04 4.91 6.80
N ALA A 75 -7.93 5.38 6.22
CA ALA A 75 -6.58 5.00 6.63
C ALA A 75 -6.27 5.39 8.08
N ARG A 76 -6.65 6.61 8.47
CA ARG A 76 -6.48 7.09 9.86
C ARG A 76 -7.31 6.28 10.85
N LEU A 77 -8.54 5.91 10.48
CA LEU A 77 -9.38 5.04 11.31
C LEU A 77 -8.77 3.63 11.42
N SER A 78 -8.28 3.06 10.32
CA SER A 78 -7.56 1.78 10.32
C SER A 78 -6.39 1.80 11.32
N LEU A 79 -5.53 2.82 11.26
CA LEU A 79 -4.41 2.97 12.19
C LEU A 79 -4.84 3.23 13.63
N ARG A 80 -5.95 3.93 13.86
CA ARG A 80 -6.50 4.11 15.21
C ARG A 80 -6.97 2.78 15.81
N TYR A 81 -7.61 1.95 14.99
CA TYR A 81 -8.15 0.67 15.44
C TYR A 81 -7.11 -0.44 15.52
N SER A 82 -5.95 -0.32 14.85
CA SER A 82 -4.86 -1.30 14.95
C SER A 82 -4.34 -1.50 16.38
N GLY A 83 -4.50 -0.49 17.25
CA GLY A 83 -3.94 -0.51 18.59
C GLY A 83 -2.43 -0.69 18.54
N ASP A 84 -1.91 -1.58 19.39
CA ASP A 84 -0.47 -1.87 19.49
C ASP A 84 -0.07 -3.15 18.75
N ASP A 85 -0.96 -3.77 17.96
CA ASP A 85 -0.61 -4.94 17.15
C ASP A 85 0.38 -4.52 16.04
N PRO A 86 1.65 -4.98 16.08
CA PRO A 86 2.68 -4.51 15.16
C PRO A 86 2.35 -4.80 13.69
N SER A 87 1.64 -5.89 13.41
CA SER A 87 1.25 -6.27 12.06
C SER A 87 0.17 -5.33 11.53
N LEU A 88 -0.86 -5.05 12.34
CA LEU A 88 -1.93 -4.13 11.96
C LEU A 88 -1.42 -2.70 11.83
N VAL A 89 -0.55 -2.24 12.76
CA VAL A 89 0.08 -0.92 12.71
C VAL A 89 0.88 -0.76 11.42
N THR A 90 1.68 -1.77 11.06
CA THR A 90 2.49 -1.75 9.82
C THR A 90 1.61 -1.64 8.58
N ILE A 91 0.59 -2.49 8.44
CA ILE A 91 -0.31 -2.49 7.28
C ILE A 91 -1.08 -1.17 7.20
N ALA A 92 -1.62 -0.68 8.32
CA ALA A 92 -2.36 0.58 8.35
C ALA A 92 -1.47 1.79 8.03
N GLY A 93 -0.24 1.80 8.55
CA GLY A 93 0.77 2.81 8.23
C GLY A 93 1.13 2.84 6.75
N ILE A 94 1.39 1.68 6.13
CA ILE A 94 1.65 1.57 4.68
C ILE A 94 0.47 2.11 3.87
N ARG A 95 -0.76 1.75 4.23
CA ARG A 95 -1.97 2.24 3.54
C ARG A 95 -2.15 3.74 3.68
N LEU A 96 -1.89 4.30 4.87
CA LEU A 96 -1.90 5.74 5.09
C LEU A 96 -0.83 6.46 4.25
N ALA A 97 0.39 5.93 4.22
CA ALA A 97 1.48 6.45 3.40
C ALA A 97 1.15 6.40 1.90
N ASN A 98 0.55 5.30 1.41
CA ASN A 98 0.09 5.18 0.01
C ASN A 98 -0.92 6.28 -0.36
N VAL A 99 -1.82 6.67 0.56
CA VAL A 99 -2.77 7.76 0.31
C VAL A 99 -2.03 9.10 0.17
N HIS A 100 -1.10 9.39 1.08
CA HIS A 100 -0.26 10.58 0.98
C HIS A 100 0.60 10.59 -0.30
N GLN A 101 1.17 9.44 -0.69
CA GLN A 101 1.88 9.26 -1.96
C GLN A 101 0.99 9.61 -3.15
N TRP A 102 -0.23 9.08 -3.23
CA TRP A 102 -1.14 9.35 -4.36
C TRP A 102 -1.61 10.80 -4.43
N ARG A 103 -1.57 11.52 -3.29
CA ARG A 103 -1.78 12.96 -3.18
C ARG A 103 -0.53 13.79 -3.48
N ALA A 104 0.60 13.16 -3.83
CA ALA A 104 1.91 13.76 -3.99
C ALA A 104 2.44 14.48 -2.73
N GLU A 105 1.96 14.09 -1.54
CA GLU A 105 2.40 14.59 -0.24
C GLU A 105 3.61 13.79 0.25
N TYR A 106 4.66 13.73 -0.58
CA TYR A 106 5.76 12.77 -0.45
C TYR A 106 6.54 12.87 0.87
N GLY A 107 6.79 14.08 1.38
CA GLY A 107 7.49 14.24 2.67
C GLY A 107 6.72 13.61 3.85
N VAL A 108 5.38 13.62 3.79
CA VAL A 108 4.53 12.97 4.79
C VAL A 108 4.55 11.45 4.58
N ALA A 109 4.40 11.01 3.33
CA ALA A 109 4.44 9.59 2.97
C ALA A 109 5.76 8.93 3.42
N ASP A 110 6.90 9.57 3.13
CA ASP A 110 8.23 9.11 3.48
C ASP A 110 8.39 8.89 4.99
N GLY A 111 7.94 9.85 5.80
CA GLY A 111 7.99 9.74 7.25
C GLY A 111 7.18 8.55 7.78
N ILE A 112 5.99 8.33 7.21
CA ILE A 112 5.11 7.23 7.61
C ILE A 112 5.68 5.88 7.14
N TYR A 113 6.23 5.78 5.93
CA TYR A 113 6.91 4.57 5.47
C TYR A 113 8.11 4.22 6.35
N ALA A 114 8.91 5.21 6.74
CA ALA A 114 10.05 4.98 7.63
C ALA A 114 9.60 4.40 8.98
N GLN A 115 8.55 4.97 9.58
CA GLN A 115 7.96 4.46 10.82
C GLN A 115 7.40 3.04 10.66
N ALA A 116 6.69 2.78 9.57
CA ALA A 116 6.15 1.45 9.29
C ALA A 116 7.27 0.41 9.10
N LEU A 117 8.37 0.77 8.43
CA LEU A 117 9.54 -0.09 8.24
C LEU A 117 10.28 -0.40 9.55
N GLU A 118 10.40 0.58 10.44
CA GLU A 118 11.05 0.43 11.74
C GLU A 118 10.31 -0.58 12.63
N GLY A 119 8.97 -0.45 12.70
CA GLY A 119 8.11 -1.31 13.51
C GLY A 119 7.67 -2.62 12.84
N ALA A 120 8.01 -2.84 11.56
CA ALA A 120 7.53 -3.99 10.80
C ALA A 120 8.04 -5.33 11.36
N PRO A 121 7.14 -6.28 11.66
CA PRO A 121 7.52 -7.68 11.83
C PRO A 121 8.14 -8.23 10.53
N ASP A 122 8.97 -9.26 10.63
CA ASP A 122 9.75 -9.79 9.50
C ASP A 122 8.88 -10.20 8.29
N GLY A 123 7.67 -10.70 8.52
CA GLY A 123 6.69 -11.03 7.47
C GLY A 123 6.20 -9.83 6.65
N TYR A 124 6.31 -8.62 7.18
CA TYR A 124 5.82 -7.40 6.56
C TYR A 124 6.91 -6.48 6.03
N ARG A 125 8.18 -6.71 6.38
CA ARG A 125 9.30 -5.85 5.95
C ARG A 125 9.45 -5.80 4.42
N SER A 126 9.34 -6.95 3.73
CA SER A 126 9.40 -6.99 2.26
C SER A 126 8.28 -6.15 1.64
N PHE A 127 7.05 -6.31 2.14
CA PHE A 127 5.89 -5.53 1.70
C PHE A 127 6.05 -4.02 1.96
N ALA A 128 6.56 -3.64 3.13
CA ALA A 128 6.84 -2.25 3.48
C ALA A 128 7.91 -1.63 2.55
N CYS A 129 8.99 -2.37 2.27
CA CYS A 129 10.04 -1.94 1.34
C CYS A 129 9.49 -1.72 -0.06
N LEU A 130 8.65 -2.63 -0.56
CA LEU A 130 8.03 -2.50 -1.88
C LEU A 130 7.24 -1.19 -2.00
N HIS A 131 6.40 -0.86 -1.01
CA HIS A 131 5.60 0.36 -1.07
C HIS A 131 6.43 1.64 -0.90
N ALA A 132 7.42 1.64 0.00
CA ALA A 132 8.35 2.77 0.13
C ALA A 132 9.14 3.01 -1.17
N GLY A 133 9.57 1.94 -1.85
CA GLY A 133 10.23 2.01 -3.14
C GLY A 133 9.36 2.61 -4.24
N LYS A 134 8.08 2.21 -4.32
CA LYS A 134 7.12 2.81 -5.26
C LYS A 134 6.94 4.31 -5.03
N SER A 135 6.91 4.75 -3.77
CA SER A 135 6.83 6.18 -3.47
C SER A 135 8.07 6.95 -3.91
N ARG A 136 9.28 6.40 -3.69
CA ARG A 136 10.53 7.00 -4.18
C ARG A 136 10.61 7.04 -5.70
N TYR A 137 10.13 5.99 -6.35
CA TYR A 137 10.05 5.91 -7.80
C TYR A 137 9.16 7.03 -8.38
N GLU A 138 7.97 7.26 -7.79
CA GLU A 138 7.09 8.38 -8.19
C GLU A 138 7.69 9.77 -7.94
N GLN A 139 8.63 9.90 -7.01
CA GLN A 139 9.38 11.13 -6.75
C GLN A 139 10.52 11.37 -7.77
N GLY A 140 10.81 10.39 -8.63
CA GLY A 140 11.99 10.43 -9.51
C GLY A 140 13.30 10.04 -8.83
N ASP A 141 13.28 9.66 -7.54
CA ASP A 141 14.48 9.24 -6.80
C ASP A 141 14.79 7.77 -7.09
N ALA A 142 15.38 7.54 -8.27
CA ALA A 142 15.69 6.20 -8.75
C ALA A 142 16.63 5.44 -7.81
N ASP A 143 17.61 6.10 -7.21
CA ASP A 143 18.57 5.46 -6.30
C ASP A 143 17.91 5.00 -5.01
N ALA A 144 17.02 5.81 -4.41
CA ALA A 144 16.27 5.37 -3.24
C ALA A 144 15.26 4.27 -3.59
N ALA A 145 14.61 4.35 -4.75
CA ALA A 145 13.70 3.32 -5.23
C ALA A 145 14.40 1.97 -5.37
N ILE A 146 15.56 1.93 -6.06
CA ILE A 146 16.39 0.72 -6.23
C ILE A 146 16.73 0.11 -4.87
N ARG A 147 17.25 0.89 -3.91
CA ARG A 147 17.60 0.38 -2.58
C ARG A 147 16.40 -0.26 -1.87
N HIS A 148 15.22 0.33 -1.98
CA HIS A 148 14.01 -0.24 -1.39
C HIS A 148 13.58 -1.54 -2.08
N PHE A 149 13.60 -1.60 -3.41
CA PHE A 149 13.21 -2.80 -4.15
C PHE A 149 14.21 -3.95 -3.97
N GLU A 150 15.51 -3.68 -3.95
CA GLU A 150 16.54 -4.67 -3.61
C GLU A 150 16.31 -5.26 -2.21
N ASN A 151 15.95 -4.42 -1.24
CA ASN A 151 15.59 -4.88 0.09
C ASN A 151 14.33 -5.73 0.09
N ALA A 152 13.30 -5.36 -0.69
CA ALA A 152 12.08 -6.16 -0.82
C ALA A 152 12.38 -7.56 -1.39
N VAL A 153 13.21 -7.65 -2.44
CA VAL A 153 13.67 -8.91 -3.06
C VAL A 153 14.51 -9.73 -2.10
N ARG A 154 15.43 -9.11 -1.36
CA ARG A 154 16.30 -9.79 -0.39
C ARG A 154 15.51 -10.41 0.77
N LEU A 155 14.46 -9.73 1.22
CA LEU A 155 13.61 -10.14 2.35
C LEU A 155 12.49 -11.12 1.94
N ARG A 156 12.51 -11.66 0.72
CA ARG A 156 11.48 -12.55 0.13
C ARG A 156 11.13 -13.80 0.93
N SER A 157 11.90 -14.17 1.95
CA SER A 157 11.74 -15.42 2.70
C SER A 157 10.52 -15.46 3.63
N SER A 158 9.74 -14.38 3.74
CA SER A 158 8.64 -14.25 4.71
C SER A 158 7.30 -13.75 4.15
N GLY A 159 7.15 -13.57 2.83
CA GLY A 159 5.95 -12.97 2.21
C GLY A 159 5.32 -13.77 1.04
N PRO A 160 4.11 -13.39 0.57
CA PRO A 160 3.45 -13.99 -0.59
C PRO A 160 4.33 -13.97 -1.86
N ALA A 161 4.30 -15.05 -2.65
CA ALA A 161 5.10 -15.17 -3.88
C ALA A 161 4.87 -14.03 -4.89
N ASP A 162 3.64 -13.51 -4.95
CA ASP A 162 3.25 -12.41 -5.84
C ASP A 162 3.99 -11.10 -5.52
N LEU A 163 4.46 -10.92 -4.27
CA LEU A 163 5.26 -9.73 -3.89
C LEU A 163 6.65 -9.73 -4.52
N LEU A 164 7.24 -10.89 -4.77
CA LEU A 164 8.57 -10.99 -5.37
C LEU A 164 8.53 -10.52 -6.83
N ALA A 165 7.58 -11.03 -7.61
CA ALA A 165 7.40 -10.62 -9.01
C ALA A 165 7.13 -9.12 -9.12
N ALA A 166 6.30 -8.57 -8.24
CA ALA A 166 6.05 -7.13 -8.18
C ALA A 166 7.31 -6.31 -7.84
N ALA A 167 8.14 -6.80 -6.91
CA ALA A 167 9.39 -6.14 -6.53
C ALA A 167 10.44 -6.19 -7.64
N GLU A 168 10.56 -7.32 -8.35
CA GLU A 168 11.47 -7.47 -9.49
C GLU A 168 11.07 -6.57 -10.66
N GLN A 169 9.78 -6.53 -11.00
CA GLN A 169 9.25 -5.61 -12.03
C GLN A 169 9.52 -4.15 -11.66
N ALA A 170 9.32 -3.78 -10.40
CA ALA A 170 9.55 -2.43 -9.91
C ALA A 170 11.03 -2.05 -9.92
N LEU A 171 11.92 -2.99 -9.57
CA LEU A 171 13.37 -2.81 -9.63
C LEU A 171 13.85 -2.57 -11.07
N GLU A 172 13.32 -3.33 -12.04
CA GLU A 172 13.65 -3.13 -13.46
C GLU A 172 13.21 -1.75 -13.94
N ALA A 173 12.00 -1.31 -13.55
CA ALA A 173 11.51 0.03 -13.87
C ALA A 173 12.40 1.14 -13.26
N ALA A 174 12.87 0.96 -12.03
CA ALA A 174 13.76 1.92 -11.36
C ALA A 174 15.14 2.01 -12.04
N HIS A 175 15.70 0.90 -12.51
CA HIS A 175 16.95 0.91 -13.28
C HIS A 175 16.81 1.64 -14.62
N ARG A 176 15.67 1.49 -15.31
CA ARG A 176 15.37 2.27 -16.53
C ARG A 176 15.31 3.76 -16.21
N LEU A 177 14.56 4.14 -15.17
CA LEU A 177 14.46 5.54 -14.74
C LEU A 177 15.84 6.16 -14.45
N LYS A 178 16.71 5.43 -13.74
CA LYS A 178 18.09 5.87 -13.47
C LYS A 178 18.86 6.12 -14.76
N SER A 179 18.81 5.16 -15.69
CA SER A 179 19.53 5.25 -16.96
C SER A 179 19.07 6.44 -17.80
N ASP A 180 17.76 6.69 -17.85
CA ASP A 180 17.19 7.84 -18.58
C ASP A 180 17.58 9.18 -17.95
N THR A 181 17.64 9.24 -16.62
CA THR A 181 18.07 10.43 -15.88
C THR A 181 19.55 10.72 -16.16
N ASP A 182 20.42 9.72 -16.03
CA ASP A 182 21.86 9.84 -16.30
C ASP A 182 22.13 10.31 -17.74
N LEU A 183 21.33 9.85 -18.73
CA LEU A 183 21.43 10.30 -20.12
C LEU A 183 20.95 11.74 -20.35
N SER A 184 20.00 12.23 -19.54
CA SER A 184 19.47 13.59 -19.65
C SER A 184 20.38 14.67 -19.04
N GLU A 185 21.31 14.26 -18.18
CA GLU A 185 22.30 15.13 -17.53
C GLU A 185 23.62 15.28 -18.32
N LEU A 186 23.77 14.57 -19.44
CA LEU A 186 24.90 14.63 -20.37
C LEU A 186 24.69 15.65 -21.50
#